data_AF-A0AB38GSD9-F1
#
_entry.id   AF-A0AB38GSD9-F1
#
_cell.length_a   1.000
_cell.length_b   1.000
_cell.length_c   1.000
_cell.angle_alpha   90.00
_cell.angle_beta   90.00
_cell.angle_gamma   90.00
#
_symmetry.space_group_name_H-M   'P 1'
#
loop_
_entity.id
_entity.type
_entity.pdbx_description
1 polymer ?
#
loop_
_entity_poly.entity_id
_entity_poly.type
_entity_poly.pdbx_seq_one_letter_code
_entity_poly.pdbx_strand_id
1 'polypeptide(L)'
;MGLFTTRQLLGYTEQKVKFRALFLELFFRRTVNFHTEEVMLDKITGKTPVAAYVSPVVEGKVLRHRGGETRVLRPGYVKPKHEFNYQQAVERLPGEDPAQLNDPAYRRLRIITDNLKQEEHAIVQVEEMQAVNAVLYGKYTMEGDQFEKIEVDFGRSTKNNITQGSGKEWSKQDRDTFDPTHDLDLYCDQASGLVNIAIMDGTVWRLLNGFKLFREKTGYPSRL
;
A
#
# COMPACT_ATOMS: atom_id res chain seq x y z
N MET A 1 -9.79 -25.59 -24.85
CA MET A 1 -9.98 -24.14 -25.01
C MET A 1 -10.86 -23.65 -23.87
N GLY A 2 -10.50 -22.56 -23.21
CA GLY A 2 -11.34 -21.97 -22.16
C GLY A 2 -12.59 -21.29 -22.74
N LEU A 3 -13.65 -21.18 -21.93
CA LEU A 3 -14.91 -20.50 -22.28
C LEU A 3 -14.73 -19.02 -22.64
N PHE A 4 -13.67 -18.38 -22.13
CA PHE A 4 -13.24 -17.03 -22.49
C PHE A 4 -11.75 -17.02 -22.77
N THR A 5 -11.33 -16.15 -23.68
CA THR A 5 -9.93 -15.84 -23.93
C THR A 5 -9.44 -14.77 -22.95
N THR A 6 -8.14 -14.75 -22.63
CA THR A 6 -7.54 -13.70 -21.80
C THR A 6 -7.83 -12.29 -22.35
N ARG A 7 -7.84 -12.14 -23.68
CA ARG A 7 -8.18 -10.86 -24.34
C ARG A 7 -9.59 -10.39 -24.00
N GLN A 8 -10.56 -11.30 -23.92
CA GLN A 8 -11.94 -10.96 -23.53
C GLN A 8 -11.99 -10.54 -22.06
N LEU A 9 -11.29 -11.25 -21.17
CA LEU A 9 -11.28 -10.92 -19.74
C LEU A 9 -10.58 -9.58 -19.44
N LEU A 10 -9.50 -9.25 -20.15
CA LEU A 10 -8.80 -7.96 -20.01
C LEU A 10 -9.71 -6.76 -20.30
N GLY A 11 -10.62 -6.88 -21.27
CA GLY A 11 -11.59 -5.82 -21.57
C GLY A 11 -12.57 -5.54 -20.42
N TYR A 12 -12.80 -6.49 -19.52
CA TYR A 12 -13.66 -6.32 -18.35
C TYR A 12 -12.93 -5.74 -17.13
N THR A 13 -11.64 -6.04 -16.98
CA THR A 13 -10.82 -5.55 -15.86
C THR A 13 -10.45 -4.06 -15.99
N GLU A 14 -10.47 -3.50 -17.21
CA GLU A 14 -10.16 -2.08 -17.44
C GLU A 14 -11.19 -1.09 -16.86
N GLN A 15 -12.37 -1.57 -16.41
CA GLN A 15 -13.29 -0.75 -15.63
C GLN A 15 -12.72 -0.49 -14.24
N LYS A 16 -11.93 0.60 -14.15
CA LYS A 16 -11.25 1.09 -12.96
C LYS A 16 -12.10 0.93 -11.71
N VAL A 17 -11.59 0.09 -10.82
CA VAL A 17 -12.20 -0.11 -9.53
C VAL A 17 -12.01 1.13 -8.66
N LYS A 18 -13.01 1.49 -7.84
CA LYS A 18 -12.99 2.74 -7.05
C LYS A 18 -11.98 2.75 -5.91
N PHE A 19 -11.22 1.67 -5.70
CA PHE A 19 -10.15 1.65 -4.71
C PHE A 19 -8.98 2.48 -5.21
N ARG A 20 -8.70 3.58 -4.50
CA ARG A 20 -7.50 4.39 -4.72
C ARG A 20 -6.46 3.97 -3.70
N ALA A 21 -5.43 3.29 -4.18
CA ALA A 21 -4.26 2.94 -3.39
C ALA A 21 -3.44 4.21 -3.13
N LEU A 22 -3.60 4.81 -1.95
CA LEU A 22 -3.08 6.13 -1.62
C LEU A 22 -1.55 6.20 -1.72
N PHE A 23 -0.84 5.23 -1.14
CA PHE A 23 0.61 5.21 -1.12
C PHE A 23 1.19 4.90 -2.49
N LEU A 24 0.57 3.98 -3.25
CA LEU A 24 0.94 3.74 -4.65
C LEU A 24 0.78 5.01 -5.50
N GLU A 25 -0.37 5.70 -5.42
CA GLU A 25 -0.63 6.93 -6.18
C GLU A 25 0.28 8.10 -5.78
N LEU A 26 0.63 8.22 -4.49
CA LEU A 26 1.46 9.31 -4.00
C LEU A 26 2.95 9.08 -4.29
N PHE A 27 3.48 7.90 -3.94
CA PHE A 27 4.91 7.64 -3.87
C PHE A 27 5.44 6.70 -4.96
N PHE A 28 4.61 5.82 -5.53
CA PHE A 28 5.02 4.77 -6.48
C PHE A 28 4.33 4.89 -7.86
N ARG A 29 4.36 6.09 -8.43
CA ARG A 29 3.65 6.41 -9.69
C ARG A 29 4.17 5.74 -10.96
N ARG A 30 5.39 5.20 -10.92
CA ARG A 30 6.06 4.63 -12.11
C ARG A 30 5.98 3.12 -12.06
N THR A 31 5.42 2.54 -13.12
CA THR A 31 5.43 1.10 -13.36
C THR A 31 6.54 0.75 -14.36
N VAL A 32 7.26 -0.33 -14.09
CA VAL A 32 8.25 -0.91 -15.01
C VAL A 32 7.97 -2.39 -15.12
N ASN A 33 7.72 -2.86 -16.35
CA ASN A 33 7.46 -4.27 -16.62
C ASN A 33 8.75 -4.96 -17.05
N PHE A 34 8.97 -6.16 -16.55
CA PHE A 34 10.10 -7.01 -16.90
C PHE A 34 9.61 -8.25 -17.66
N HIS A 35 10.43 -8.73 -18.59
CA HIS A 35 10.16 -9.97 -19.33
C HIS A 35 10.76 -11.22 -18.65
N THR A 36 11.45 -11.02 -17.53
CA THR A 36 12.09 -12.05 -16.70
C THR A 36 11.35 -12.21 -15.39
N GLU A 37 11.46 -13.38 -14.75
CA GLU A 37 10.93 -13.62 -13.40
C GLU A 37 11.63 -12.75 -12.34
N GLU A 38 12.84 -12.29 -12.64
CA GLU A 38 13.65 -11.47 -11.75
C GLU A 38 13.60 -9.99 -12.17
N VAL A 39 13.42 -9.12 -11.19
CA VAL A 39 13.43 -7.67 -11.31
C VAL A 39 14.84 -7.16 -11.08
N MET A 40 15.41 -6.56 -12.12
CA MET A 40 16.75 -5.98 -12.09
C MET A 40 16.65 -4.49 -11.73
N LEU A 41 16.95 -4.15 -10.48
CA LEU A 41 16.82 -2.81 -9.91
C LEU A 41 17.79 -1.80 -10.55
N ASP A 42 18.93 -2.26 -11.03
CA ASP A 42 19.93 -1.47 -11.75
C ASP A 42 19.45 -1.01 -13.14
N LYS A 43 18.55 -1.77 -13.77
CA LYS A 43 17.95 -1.42 -15.07
C LYS A 43 16.86 -0.36 -14.97
N ILE A 44 16.46 0.05 -13.77
CA ILE A 44 15.50 1.13 -13.57
C ILE A 44 16.20 2.47 -13.85
N THR A 45 16.20 2.87 -15.13
CA THR A 45 16.86 4.08 -15.64
C THR A 45 16.36 5.38 -14.99
N GLY A 46 17.27 6.33 -14.74
CA GLY A 46 16.95 7.71 -14.36
C GLY A 46 16.95 8.06 -12.86
N LYS A 47 17.43 7.17 -11.99
CA LYS A 47 17.62 7.43 -10.55
C LYS A 47 18.95 6.87 -10.04
N THR A 48 19.38 7.31 -8.85
CA THR A 48 20.46 6.68 -8.07
C THR A 48 20.21 5.17 -8.02
N PRO A 49 21.23 4.33 -8.30
CA PRO A 49 21.07 2.88 -8.26
C PRO A 49 20.51 2.47 -6.90
N VAL A 50 19.35 1.83 -6.92
CA VAL A 50 18.71 1.30 -5.72
C VAL A 50 19.21 -0.12 -5.53
N ALA A 51 19.87 -0.37 -4.41
CA ALA A 51 20.16 -1.71 -3.93
C ALA A 51 19.26 -2.00 -2.74
N ALA A 52 18.79 -3.24 -2.63
CA ALA A 52 18.01 -3.69 -1.50
C ALA A 52 18.74 -4.83 -0.80
N TYR A 53 18.68 -4.85 0.52
CA TYR A 53 19.15 -5.97 1.31
C TYR A 53 18.02 -6.97 1.45
N VAL A 54 18.24 -8.19 0.95
CA VAL A 54 17.22 -9.25 0.95
C VAL A 54 17.64 -10.32 1.93
N SER A 55 16.77 -10.63 2.89
CA SER A 55 17.04 -11.61 3.95
C SER A 55 15.87 -12.58 4.11
N PRO A 56 16.12 -13.89 4.26
CA PRO A 56 15.06 -14.84 4.59
C PRO A 56 14.53 -14.60 6.01
N VAL A 57 13.24 -14.85 6.19
CA VAL A 57 12.53 -14.75 7.46
C VAL A 57 12.06 -16.15 7.85
N VAL A 58 12.58 -16.65 8.97
CA VAL A 58 12.25 -17.98 9.51
C VAL A 58 11.63 -17.79 10.89
N GLU A 59 10.43 -18.34 11.11
CA GLU A 59 9.69 -18.23 12.38
C GLU A 59 9.54 -16.77 12.89
N GLY A 60 9.36 -15.83 11.96
CA GLY A 60 9.23 -14.40 12.27
C GLY A 60 10.55 -13.68 12.60
N LYS A 61 11.70 -14.39 12.58
CA LYS A 61 13.03 -13.80 12.78
C LYS A 61 13.74 -13.60 11.44
N VAL A 62 14.25 -12.40 11.23
CA VAL A 62 15.03 -12.05 10.03
C VAL A 62 16.46 -12.58 10.18
N LEU A 63 16.88 -13.47 9.27
CA LEU A 63 18.21 -14.06 9.29
C LEU A 63 19.20 -13.21 8.46
N ARG A 64 19.61 -12.06 9.00
CA ARG A 64 20.52 -11.13 8.30
C ARG A 64 21.84 -11.77 7.86
N HIS A 65 22.40 -12.68 8.64
CA HIS A 65 23.64 -13.39 8.27
C HIS A 65 23.51 -14.27 7.01
N ARG A 66 22.28 -14.65 6.63
CA ARG A 66 21.99 -15.37 5.38
C ARG A 66 21.51 -14.44 4.26
N GLY A 67 21.32 -13.16 4.56
CA GLY A 67 20.92 -12.15 3.60
C GLY A 67 22.11 -11.55 2.87
N GLY A 68 21.81 -10.81 1.80
CA GLY A 68 22.81 -10.11 1.01
C GLY A 68 22.23 -8.86 0.37
N GLU A 69 23.11 -7.90 0.07
CA GLU A 69 22.76 -6.79 -0.80
C GLU A 69 22.63 -7.33 -2.23
N THR A 70 21.47 -7.13 -2.84
CA THR A 70 21.21 -7.56 -4.21
C THR A 70 20.60 -6.42 -5.02
N ARG A 71 20.96 -6.42 -6.31
CA ARG A 71 20.33 -5.56 -7.33
C ARG A 71 19.30 -6.32 -8.14
N VAL A 72 19.13 -7.61 -7.86
CA VAL A 72 18.18 -8.48 -8.52
C VAL A 72 17.25 -9.07 -7.46
N LEU A 73 15.94 -8.89 -7.64
CA LEU A 73 14.92 -9.35 -6.71
C LEU A 73 13.90 -10.19 -7.48
N ARG A 74 13.56 -11.36 -6.95
CA ARG A 74 12.39 -12.10 -7.41
C ARG A 74 11.17 -11.61 -6.62
N PRO A 75 10.13 -11.04 -7.25
CA PRO A 75 8.94 -10.54 -6.56
C PRO A 75 8.03 -11.68 -6.10
N GLY A 76 7.18 -11.40 -5.12
CA GLY A 76 6.19 -12.37 -4.63
C GLY A 76 5.11 -12.58 -5.68
N TYR A 77 4.86 -13.83 -6.07
CA TYR A 77 3.84 -14.14 -7.07
C TYR A 77 2.45 -14.18 -6.44
N VAL A 78 1.57 -13.28 -6.86
CA VAL A 78 0.20 -13.15 -6.35
C VAL A 78 -0.78 -13.61 -7.45
N LYS A 79 -1.55 -14.66 -7.18
CA LYS A 79 -2.52 -15.22 -8.13
C LYS A 79 -3.82 -15.59 -7.42
N PRO A 80 -4.66 -14.60 -7.06
CA PRO A 80 -5.96 -14.88 -6.49
C PRO A 80 -6.83 -15.61 -7.50
N LYS A 81 -7.69 -16.49 -7.02
CA LYS A 81 -8.64 -17.25 -7.84
C LYS A 81 -9.93 -17.44 -7.07
N HIS A 82 -11.06 -17.31 -7.76
CA HIS A 82 -12.37 -17.64 -7.21
C HIS A 82 -12.98 -18.86 -7.92
N GLU A 83 -13.67 -19.69 -7.14
CA GLU A 83 -14.54 -20.70 -7.71
C GLU A 83 -15.74 -20.03 -8.38
N PHE A 84 -16.12 -20.52 -9.56
CA PHE A 84 -17.32 -20.07 -10.24
C PHE A 84 -18.52 -20.92 -9.80
N ASN A 85 -19.49 -20.30 -9.11
CA ASN A 85 -20.74 -20.95 -8.71
C ASN A 85 -21.96 -20.21 -9.28
N TYR A 86 -22.84 -20.88 -10.02
CA TYR A 86 -24.06 -20.28 -10.57
C TYR A 86 -25.08 -19.83 -9.50
N GLN A 87 -25.09 -20.50 -8.34
CA GLN A 87 -26.01 -20.23 -7.24
C GLN A 87 -25.57 -19.07 -6.35
N GLN A 88 -24.38 -18.49 -6.57
CA GLN A 88 -23.89 -17.40 -5.74
C GLN A 88 -24.82 -16.18 -5.84
N ALA A 89 -25.00 -15.48 -4.72
CA ALA A 89 -25.75 -14.23 -4.73
C ALA A 89 -24.99 -13.18 -5.56
N VAL A 90 -25.70 -12.47 -6.44
CA VAL A 90 -25.15 -11.38 -7.25
C VAL A 90 -25.83 -10.11 -6.78
N GLU A 91 -25.03 -9.14 -6.31
CA GLU A 91 -25.55 -7.82 -5.97
C GLU A 91 -25.86 -7.04 -7.26
N ARG A 92 -27.02 -6.37 -7.28
CA ARG A 92 -27.44 -5.57 -8.43
C ARG A 92 -26.63 -4.29 -8.50
N LEU A 93 -26.15 -3.96 -9.70
CA LEU A 93 -25.51 -2.66 -9.93
C LEU A 93 -26.57 -1.55 -9.98
N PRO A 94 -26.21 -0.31 -9.56
CA PRO A 94 -27.09 0.85 -9.75
C PRO A 94 -27.47 1.02 -11.22
N GLY A 95 -28.77 1.06 -11.51
CA GLY A 95 -29.29 1.18 -12.88
C GLY A 95 -29.34 -0.11 -13.70
N GLU A 96 -28.98 -1.27 -13.11
CA GLU A 96 -29.09 -2.57 -13.77
C GLU A 96 -30.55 -3.07 -13.80
N ASP A 97 -31.01 -3.49 -14.98
CA ASP A 97 -32.32 -4.11 -15.16
C ASP A 97 -32.32 -5.49 -14.47
N PRO A 98 -33.18 -5.70 -13.45
CA PRO A 98 -33.23 -6.97 -12.73
C PRO A 98 -33.64 -8.15 -13.62
N ALA A 99 -34.37 -7.92 -14.71
CA ALA A 99 -34.80 -8.99 -15.61
C ALA A 99 -33.62 -9.63 -16.35
N GLN A 100 -32.56 -8.86 -16.62
CA GLN A 100 -31.36 -9.37 -17.29
C GLN A 100 -30.63 -10.43 -16.46
N LEU A 101 -30.71 -10.37 -15.13
CA LEU A 101 -30.10 -11.37 -14.25
C LEU A 101 -30.77 -12.75 -14.32
N ASN A 102 -31.96 -12.85 -14.92
CA ASN A 102 -32.61 -14.13 -15.20
C ASN A 102 -32.00 -14.85 -16.40
N ASP A 103 -31.32 -14.14 -17.31
CA ASP A 103 -30.59 -14.76 -18.41
C ASP A 103 -29.31 -15.44 -17.88
N PRO A 104 -29.17 -16.77 -18.01
CA PRO A 104 -27.99 -17.48 -17.53
C PRO A 104 -26.67 -16.98 -18.15
N ALA A 105 -26.70 -16.51 -19.40
CA ALA A 105 -25.50 -16.00 -20.07
C ALA A 105 -25.05 -14.66 -19.46
N TYR A 106 -25.97 -13.71 -19.31
CA TYR A 106 -25.70 -12.44 -18.63
C TYR A 106 -25.26 -12.63 -17.18
N ARG A 107 -25.98 -13.47 -16.42
CA ARG A 107 -25.66 -13.76 -15.02
C ARG A 107 -24.25 -14.33 -14.85
N ARG A 108 -23.83 -15.25 -15.74
CA ARG A 108 -22.47 -15.79 -15.74
C ARG A 108 -21.42 -14.68 -15.96
N LEU A 109 -21.65 -13.80 -16.92
CA LEU A 109 -20.74 -12.68 -17.20
C LEU A 109 -20.62 -11.75 -15.99
N ARG A 110 -21.74 -11.45 -15.33
CA ARG A 110 -21.76 -10.62 -14.11
C ARG A 110 -20.92 -11.23 -13.00
N ILE A 111 -21.11 -12.51 -12.71
CA ILE A 111 -20.32 -13.25 -11.72
C ILE A 111 -18.82 -13.20 -12.05
N ILE A 112 -18.45 -13.51 -13.31
CA ILE A 112 -17.03 -13.51 -13.72
C ILE A 112 -16.43 -12.12 -13.55
N THR A 113 -17.16 -11.09 -13.96
CA THR A 113 -16.71 -9.70 -13.84
C THR A 113 -16.51 -9.31 -12.39
N ASP A 114 -17.41 -9.72 -11.49
CA ASP A 114 -17.33 -9.38 -10.08
C ASP A 114 -16.17 -10.14 -9.38
N ASN A 115 -15.95 -11.41 -9.74
CA ASN A 115 -14.78 -12.17 -9.29
C ASN A 115 -13.47 -11.53 -9.76
N LEU A 116 -13.38 -11.15 -11.04
CA LEU A 116 -12.19 -10.47 -11.58
C LEU A 116 -11.92 -9.13 -10.86
N LYS A 117 -12.96 -8.38 -10.53
CA LYS A 117 -12.82 -7.14 -9.73
C LYS A 117 -12.28 -7.41 -8.33
N GLN A 118 -12.74 -8.47 -7.67
CA GLN A 118 -12.24 -8.86 -6.35
C GLN A 118 -10.78 -9.35 -6.41
N GLU A 119 -10.43 -10.09 -7.46
CA GLU A 119 -9.07 -10.55 -7.73
C GLU A 119 -8.11 -9.38 -7.95
N GLU A 120 -8.48 -8.40 -8.78
CA GLU A 120 -7.70 -7.18 -9.00
C GLU A 120 -7.54 -6.38 -7.69
N HIS A 121 -8.63 -6.24 -6.91
CA HIS A 121 -8.57 -5.59 -5.60
C HIS A 121 -7.61 -6.26 -4.64
N ALA A 122 -7.59 -7.60 -4.59
CA ALA A 122 -6.69 -8.33 -3.73
C ALA A 122 -5.23 -8.08 -4.11
N ILE A 123 -4.92 -8.02 -5.41
CA ILE A 123 -3.57 -7.70 -5.91
C ILE A 123 -3.18 -6.28 -5.48
N VAL A 124 -4.02 -5.29 -5.76
CA VAL A 124 -3.74 -3.89 -5.41
C VAL A 124 -3.61 -3.69 -3.89
N GLN A 125 -4.36 -4.44 -3.07
CA GLN A 125 -4.21 -4.39 -1.61
C GLN A 125 -2.86 -4.92 -1.14
N VAL A 126 -2.36 -6.00 -1.75
CA VAL A 126 -1.02 -6.52 -1.43
C VAL A 126 0.05 -5.50 -1.84
N GLU A 127 -0.05 -4.91 -3.02
CA GLU A 127 0.87 -3.87 -3.49
C GLU A 127 0.85 -2.62 -2.60
N GLU A 128 -0.34 -2.14 -2.21
CA GLU A 128 -0.50 -1.00 -1.31
C GLU A 128 0.07 -1.31 0.08
N MET A 129 -0.15 -2.52 0.61
CA MET A 129 0.45 -2.94 1.88
C MET A 129 1.98 -2.94 1.81
N GLN A 130 2.56 -3.41 0.70
CA GLN A 130 4.01 -3.36 0.48
C GLN A 130 4.51 -1.91 0.39
N ALA A 131 3.79 -1.05 -0.33
CA ALA A 131 4.10 0.38 -0.44
C ALA A 131 4.05 1.10 0.92
N VAL A 132 3.01 0.85 1.72
CA VAL A 132 2.87 1.39 3.08
C VAL A 132 4.04 0.95 3.95
N ASN A 133 4.36 -0.35 3.97
CA ASN A 133 5.48 -0.87 4.77
C ASN A 133 6.83 -0.30 4.32
N ALA A 134 7.06 -0.23 3.01
CA ALA A 134 8.27 0.37 2.46
C ALA A 134 8.43 1.85 2.87
N VAL A 135 7.36 2.65 2.84
CA VAL A 135 7.39 4.06 3.24
C VAL A 135 7.52 4.23 4.75
N LEU A 136 6.77 3.47 5.55
CA LEU A 136 6.72 3.61 7.01
C LEU A 136 7.95 3.04 7.70
N TYR A 137 8.44 1.88 7.25
CA TYR A 137 9.52 1.15 7.92
C TYR A 137 10.83 1.14 7.13
N GLY A 138 10.82 1.58 5.88
CA GLY A 138 11.99 1.49 4.98
C GLY A 138 12.20 0.08 4.43
N LYS A 139 11.27 -0.83 4.70
CA LYS A 139 11.36 -2.25 4.39
C LYS A 139 9.98 -2.87 4.35
N TYR A 140 9.84 -3.96 3.63
CA TYR A 140 8.62 -4.75 3.62
C TYR A 140 8.97 -6.24 3.61
N THR A 141 8.03 -7.06 4.07
CA THR A 141 8.12 -8.51 3.94
C THR A 141 7.23 -8.98 2.81
N MET A 142 7.71 -9.93 2.04
CA MET A 142 6.94 -10.59 0.99
C MET A 142 6.90 -12.09 1.26
N GLU A 143 5.76 -12.68 0.95
CA GLU A 143 5.48 -14.11 1.11
C GLU A 143 4.64 -14.58 -0.08
N GLY A 144 4.74 -15.86 -0.41
CA GLY A 144 3.90 -16.48 -1.42
C GLY A 144 3.98 -18.01 -1.36
N ASP A 145 2.99 -18.69 -1.90
CA ASP A 145 2.88 -20.15 -1.81
C ASP A 145 4.09 -20.91 -2.41
N GLN A 146 4.81 -20.29 -3.34
CA GLN A 146 5.99 -20.84 -4.01
C GLN A 146 7.30 -20.18 -3.58
N PHE A 147 7.27 -19.36 -2.52
CA PHE A 147 8.40 -18.54 -2.15
C PHE A 147 8.49 -18.35 -0.62
N GLU A 148 9.65 -18.66 -0.05
CA GLU A 148 9.90 -18.46 1.38
C GLU A 148 9.74 -17.00 1.77
N LYS A 149 9.24 -16.72 2.97
CA LYS A 149 9.09 -15.34 3.43
C LYS A 149 10.44 -14.63 3.46
N ILE A 150 10.57 -13.50 2.77
CA ILE A 150 11.78 -12.67 2.82
C ILE A 150 11.43 -11.25 3.26
N GLU A 151 12.41 -10.59 3.87
CA GLU A 151 12.42 -9.15 4.12
C GLU A 151 13.25 -8.48 3.03
N VAL A 152 12.69 -7.43 2.44
CA VAL A 152 13.35 -6.51 1.52
C VAL A 152 13.54 -5.19 2.25
N ASP A 153 14.80 -4.85 2.55
CA ASP A 153 15.19 -3.64 3.27
C ASP A 153 15.89 -2.66 2.30
N PHE A 154 15.36 -1.44 2.21
CA PHE A 154 15.89 -0.38 1.33
C PHE A 154 16.98 0.47 2.00
N GLY A 155 17.41 0.11 3.22
CA GLY A 155 18.51 0.78 3.90
C GLY A 155 18.15 2.19 4.38
N ARG A 156 16.87 2.44 4.69
CA ARG A 156 16.44 3.74 5.21
C ARG A 156 17.10 4.02 6.56
N SER A 157 17.57 5.24 6.77
CA SER A 157 18.18 5.67 8.02
C SER A 157 17.25 5.44 9.21
N THR A 158 17.80 4.92 10.30
CA THR A 158 17.07 4.67 11.55
C THR A 158 16.57 5.97 12.19
N LYS A 159 17.20 7.11 11.90
CA LYS A 159 16.77 8.43 12.40
C LYS A 159 15.41 8.87 11.84
N ASN A 160 14.99 8.31 10.70
CA ASN A 160 13.67 8.57 10.14
C ASN A 160 12.54 7.79 10.86
N ASN A 161 12.88 6.85 11.74
CA ASN A 161 11.94 6.16 12.62
C ASN A 161 11.90 6.85 13.98
N ILE A 162 11.00 7.81 14.13
CA ILE A 162 10.92 8.64 15.33
C ILE A 162 9.83 8.08 16.25
N THR A 163 10.21 7.83 17.50
CA THR A 163 9.27 7.55 18.59
C THR A 163 9.28 8.73 19.54
N GLN A 164 8.10 9.22 19.94
CA GLN A 164 8.03 10.32 20.90
C GLN A 164 8.69 9.90 22.22
N GLY A 165 9.62 10.72 22.70
CA GLY A 165 10.36 10.44 23.93
C GLY A 165 9.48 10.51 25.18
N SER A 166 9.94 9.85 26.25
CA SER A 166 9.24 9.90 27.54
C SER A 166 9.12 11.33 28.06
N GLY A 167 7.92 11.73 28.45
CA GLY A 167 7.58 13.08 28.91
C GLY A 167 7.37 14.10 27.77
N LYS A 168 7.73 13.74 26.53
CA LYS A 168 7.54 14.56 25.33
C LYS A 168 6.42 14.03 24.44
N GLU A 169 5.72 12.98 24.86
CA GLU A 169 4.59 12.44 24.10
C GLU A 169 3.48 13.50 24.02
N TRP A 170 2.92 13.69 22.82
CA TRP A 170 1.81 14.63 22.61
C TRP A 170 0.57 14.28 23.44
N SER A 171 0.45 13.04 23.91
CA SER A 171 -0.61 12.61 24.83
C SER A 171 -0.49 13.25 26.22
N LYS A 172 0.72 13.62 26.65
CA LYS A 172 1.01 14.19 27.98
C LYS A 172 1.20 15.71 27.98
N GLN A 173 1.27 16.32 26.80
CA GLN A 173 1.42 17.76 26.69
C GLN A 173 0.10 18.48 26.98
N ASP A 174 0.21 19.69 27.53
CA ASP A 174 -0.91 20.59 27.76
C ASP A 174 -1.51 21.05 26.41
N ARG A 175 -2.82 20.88 26.25
CA ARG A 175 -3.55 21.19 25.02
C ARG A 175 -3.60 22.68 24.71
N ASP A 176 -3.51 23.53 25.73
CA ASP A 176 -3.71 24.97 25.58
C ASP A 176 -2.40 25.73 25.31
N THR A 177 -1.28 25.21 25.81
CA THR A 177 0.01 25.92 25.79
C THR A 177 1.08 25.26 24.92
N PHE A 178 0.97 23.97 24.63
CA PHE A 178 1.96 23.27 23.81
C PHE A 178 1.75 23.51 22.32
N ASP A 179 2.85 23.79 21.61
CA ASP A 179 2.87 23.95 20.16
C ASP A 179 3.49 22.71 19.48
N PRO A 180 2.68 21.81 18.90
CA PRO A 180 3.18 20.60 18.25
C PRO A 180 3.85 20.85 16.90
N THR A 181 3.79 22.07 16.34
CA THR A 181 4.40 22.35 15.03
C THR A 181 5.93 22.31 15.05
N HIS A 182 6.54 22.68 16.18
CA HIS A 182 7.99 22.56 16.35
C HIS A 182 8.48 21.12 16.30
N ASP A 183 7.71 20.19 16.86
CA ASP A 183 8.02 18.77 16.77
C ASP A 183 7.93 18.28 15.32
N LEU A 184 6.94 18.75 14.55
CA LEU A 184 6.81 18.42 13.12
C LEU A 184 8.02 18.93 12.31
N ASP A 185 8.50 20.14 12.58
CA ASP A 185 9.72 20.68 11.96
C ASP A 185 10.93 19.79 12.26
N LEU A 186 11.13 19.42 13.54
CA LEU A 186 12.22 18.53 13.96
C LEU A 186 12.14 17.14 13.32
N TYR A 187 10.93 16.63 13.07
CA TYR A 187 10.74 15.37 12.36
C TYR A 187 11.11 15.50 10.88
N CYS A 188 10.77 16.63 10.26
CA CYS A 188 11.10 16.92 8.87
C CYS A 188 12.61 17.09 8.67
N ASP A 189 13.34 17.62 9.65
CA ASP A 189 14.81 17.76 9.62
C ASP A 189 15.55 16.41 9.52
N GLN A 190 14.90 15.29 9.88
CA GLN A 190 15.49 13.96 9.69
C GLN A 190 15.38 13.47 8.24
N ALA A 191 14.56 14.09 7.41
CA ALA A 191 14.42 13.71 6.01
C ALA A 191 15.58 14.26 5.16
N SER A 192 16.04 13.47 4.18
CA SER A 192 17.10 13.91 3.25
C SER A 192 16.60 14.88 2.16
N GLY A 193 15.31 15.20 2.14
CA GLY A 193 14.68 16.03 1.13
C GLY A 193 13.47 16.78 1.67
N LEU A 194 12.86 17.60 0.83
CA LEU A 194 11.71 18.42 1.19
C LEU A 194 10.50 17.55 1.54
N VAL A 195 9.88 17.85 2.69
CA VAL A 195 8.62 17.25 3.12
C VAL A 195 7.50 18.24 2.84
N ASN A 196 6.54 17.85 2.02
CA ASN A 196 5.39 18.69 1.64
C ASN A 196 4.02 18.04 1.93
N ILE A 197 4.01 16.78 2.38
CA ILE A 197 2.80 16.01 2.69
C ILE A 197 3.04 15.28 4.01
N ALA A 198 2.07 15.37 4.93
CA ALA A 198 2.01 14.56 6.13
C ALA A 198 0.76 13.67 6.06
N ILE A 199 0.96 12.35 6.24
CA ILE A 199 -0.12 11.36 6.28
C ILE A 199 -0.27 10.92 7.74
N MET A 200 -1.49 11.00 8.26
CA MET A 200 -1.78 10.70 9.66
C MET A 200 -2.98 9.77 9.76
N ASP A 201 -3.00 8.91 10.77
CA ASP A 201 -4.20 8.16 11.11
C ASP A 201 -5.19 9.07 11.88
N GLY A 202 -6.40 8.57 12.10
CA GLY A 202 -7.43 9.33 12.81
C GLY A 202 -7.06 9.65 14.26
N THR A 203 -6.23 8.83 14.91
CA THR A 203 -5.86 9.05 16.31
C THR A 203 -4.83 10.17 16.45
N VAL A 204 -3.78 10.17 15.61
CA VAL A 204 -2.78 11.24 15.54
C VAL A 204 -3.45 12.54 15.11
N TRP A 205 -4.31 12.51 14.09
CA TRP A 205 -5.03 13.71 13.66
C TRP A 205 -5.88 14.31 14.78
N ARG A 206 -6.66 13.49 15.49
CA ARG A 206 -7.49 13.96 16.61
C ARG A 206 -6.64 14.56 17.73
N LEU A 207 -5.48 13.97 18.02
CA LEU A 207 -4.56 14.44 19.03
C LEU A 207 -3.95 15.79 18.65
N LEU A 208 -3.46 15.90 17.41
CA LEU A 208 -2.87 17.11 16.85
C LEU A 208 -3.88 18.26 16.80
N ASN A 209 -5.08 17.99 16.30
CA ASN A 209 -6.18 18.95 16.25
C ASN A 209 -6.73 19.32 17.64
N GLY A 210 -6.38 18.57 18.68
CA GLY A 210 -6.71 18.88 20.06
C GLY A 210 -5.89 20.04 20.65
N PHE A 211 -4.73 20.38 20.06
CA PHE A 211 -3.90 21.49 20.52
C PHE A 211 -4.45 22.84 20.04
N LYS A 212 -4.62 23.77 20.97
CA LYS A 212 -5.13 25.12 20.70
C LYS A 212 -4.24 25.86 19.70
N LEU A 213 -2.93 25.91 19.95
CA LEU A 213 -1.97 26.62 19.10
C LEU A 213 -1.91 26.04 17.67
N PHE A 214 -2.10 24.74 17.51
CA PHE A 214 -2.19 24.12 16.18
C PHE A 214 -3.44 24.58 15.41
N ARG A 215 -4.60 24.66 16.09
CA ARG A 215 -5.86 25.14 15.47
C ARG A 215 -5.77 26.60 15.05
N GLU A 216 -5.16 27.45 15.88
CA GLU A 216 -4.96 28.86 15.58
C GLU A 216 -4.12 29.07 14.32
N LYS A 217 -3.03 28.27 14.15
CA LYS A 217 -2.19 28.33 12.94
C LYS A 217 -2.87 27.79 11.69
N THR A 218 -3.74 26.78 11.83
CA THR A 218 -4.45 26.17 10.69
C THR A 218 -5.74 26.91 10.31
N GLY A 219 -6.06 28.00 11.01
CA GLY A 219 -7.23 28.83 10.70
C GLY A 219 -8.57 28.19 11.09
N TYR A 220 -8.56 27.13 11.90
CA TYR A 220 -9.79 26.53 12.44
C TYR A 220 -10.12 27.21 13.78
N PRO A 221 -11.21 28.00 13.87
CA PRO A 221 -11.59 28.61 15.13
C PRO A 221 -11.92 27.51 16.16
N SER A 222 -11.48 27.72 17.40
CA SER A 222 -11.81 26.85 18.53
C SER A 222 -13.32 26.67 18.59
N ARG A 223 -13.82 25.45 18.36
CA ARG A 223 -15.21 25.12 18.72
C ARG A 223 -15.32 25.26 20.24
N LEU A 224 -16.01 26.33 20.65
CA LEU A 224 -16.59 26.51 21.98
C LEU A 224 -17.60 25.39 22.24
#